data_AF-A0A1L9NYY1-F1
#
_entry.id   AF-A0A1L9NYY1-F1
#
_cell.length_a   1.000
_cell.length_b   1.000
_cell.length_c   1.000
_cell.angle_alpha   90.00
_cell.angle_beta   90.00
_cell.angle_gamma   90.00
#
_symmetry.space_group_name_H-M   'P 1'
#
loop_
_entity.id
_entity.type
_entity.pdbx_description
1 polymer ?
#
loop_
_entity_poly.entity_id
_entity_poly.type
_entity_poly.pdbx_seq_one_letter_code
_entity_poly.pdbx_strand_id
1 'polypeptide(L)'
;MAIQTLSFISLILRPYVKQPISTDGWKHLFAQVDPYRNFDGELMAFGTMSGQDMDRILHDLISFGYVGPDQGDKSDMIVSDMFMGADNLPSWIELVDVTFFGEDQPPVKAWKMKNSGVNDLINFEANLSLPRKGYQCDWPPLIGKIGG
;
A
#
# COMPACT_ATOMS: atom_id res chain seq x y z
N MET A 1 1.27 -7.87 -3.66
CA MET A 1 -0.14 -7.54 -3.48
C MET A 1 -0.32 -6.18 -4.12
N ALA A 2 -1.54 -5.70 -4.26
CA ALA A 2 -1.74 -4.28 -4.50
C ALA A 2 -2.76 -3.71 -3.49
N ILE A 3 -2.51 -2.50 -2.98
CA ILE A 3 -3.46 -1.76 -2.12
C ILE A 3 -4.12 -0.70 -2.99
N GLN A 4 -5.44 -0.76 -3.17
CA GLN A 4 -6.16 0.23 -3.97
C GLN A 4 -5.85 1.66 -3.49
N THR A 5 -5.65 2.58 -4.43
CA THR A 5 -5.43 3.99 -4.10
C THR A 5 -6.60 4.54 -3.33
N LEU A 6 -6.29 5.26 -2.26
CA LEU A 6 -7.27 5.87 -1.37
C LEU A 6 -7.75 7.21 -1.92
N SER A 7 -9.01 7.54 -1.66
CA SER A 7 -9.63 8.84 -1.99
C SER A 7 -9.30 9.93 -0.97
N PHE A 8 -8.39 9.67 -0.03
CA PHE A 8 -7.90 10.59 0.99
C PHE A 8 -6.38 10.43 1.17
N ILE A 9 -5.77 11.31 1.97
CA ILE A 9 -4.32 11.29 2.21
C ILE A 9 -3.95 9.92 2.78
N SER A 10 -3.05 9.24 2.09
CA SER A 10 -2.62 7.89 2.42
C SER A 10 -1.13 7.82 2.57
N LEU A 11 -0.67 7.14 3.61
CA LEU A 11 0.73 6.79 3.78
C LEU A 11 0.89 5.31 3.51
N ILE A 12 1.79 4.97 2.59
CA ILE A 12 2.14 3.59 2.30
C ILE A 12 3.50 3.32 2.90
N LEU A 13 3.55 2.45 3.89
CA LEU A 13 4.73 2.03 4.63
C LEU A 13 5.20 0.66 4.13
N ARG A 14 6.50 0.50 3.95
CA ARG A 14 7.18 -0.80 3.89
C ARG A 14 7.64 -1.16 5.31
N PRO A 15 6.91 -1.98 6.08
CA PRO A 15 7.19 -2.20 7.49
C PRO A 15 8.47 -3.02 7.75
N TYR A 16 8.84 -3.92 6.83
CA TYR A 16 10.04 -4.75 6.95
C TYR A 16 11.24 -4.10 6.26
N VAL A 17 12.14 -3.55 7.07
CA VAL A 17 13.31 -2.78 6.65
C VAL A 17 14.59 -3.32 7.29
N LYS A 18 15.76 -2.90 6.80
CA LYS A 18 17.06 -3.45 7.25
C LYS A 18 17.53 -2.86 8.58
N GLN A 19 17.25 -1.58 8.81
CA GLN A 19 17.60 -0.90 10.05
C GLN A 19 16.71 -1.38 11.20
N PRO A 20 17.18 -1.32 12.45
CA PRO A 20 16.37 -1.70 13.59
C PRO A 20 15.19 -0.75 13.78
N ILE A 21 14.02 -1.31 14.03
CA ILE A 21 12.82 -0.59 14.46
C ILE A 21 12.63 -0.83 15.95
N SER A 22 12.28 0.23 16.68
CA SER A 22 12.07 0.17 18.12
C SER A 22 10.96 -0.83 18.50
N THR A 23 11.04 -1.40 19.69
CA THR A 23 9.99 -2.28 20.23
C THR A 23 8.63 -1.60 20.26
N ASP A 24 8.59 -0.32 20.59
CA ASP A 24 7.34 0.44 20.63
C ASP A 24 6.80 0.72 19.23
N GLY A 25 7.68 0.89 18.23
CA GLY A 25 7.29 0.92 16.82
C GLY A 25 6.61 -0.37 16.37
N TRP A 26 7.18 -1.53 16.70
CA TRP A 26 6.52 -2.80 16.39
C TRP A 26 5.16 -2.94 17.07
N LYS A 27 5.07 -2.61 18.36
CA LYS A 27 3.78 -2.61 19.08
C LYS A 27 2.75 -1.69 18.41
N HIS A 28 3.18 -0.50 18.00
CA HIS A 28 2.33 0.47 17.32
C HIS A 28 1.79 -0.08 16.00
N LEU A 29 2.65 -0.70 15.18
CA LEU A 29 2.23 -1.33 13.92
C LEU A 29 1.26 -2.49 14.18
N PHE A 30 1.60 -3.42 15.08
CA PHE A 30 0.74 -4.57 15.37
C PHE A 30 -0.63 -4.19 15.92
N ALA A 31 -0.71 -3.09 16.68
CA ALA A 31 -1.99 -2.58 17.17
C ALA A 31 -2.90 -2.04 16.04
N GLN A 32 -2.35 -1.74 14.87
CA GLN A 32 -3.06 -1.17 13.73
C GLN A 32 -3.21 -2.13 12.55
N VAL A 33 -2.62 -3.33 12.61
CA VAL A 33 -2.76 -4.34 11.55
C VAL A 33 -4.23 -4.74 11.39
N ASP A 34 -4.74 -4.57 10.18
CA ASP A 34 -5.95 -5.19 9.66
C ASP A 34 -5.61 -5.88 8.31
N PRO A 35 -5.49 -7.21 8.30
CA PRO A 35 -5.08 -7.96 7.10
C PRO A 35 -6.12 -7.90 5.97
N TYR A 36 -7.32 -7.38 6.22
CA TYR A 36 -8.37 -7.25 5.22
C TYR A 36 -8.48 -5.84 4.66
N ARG A 37 -7.84 -4.84 5.30
CA ARG A 37 -8.05 -3.43 4.96
C ARG A 37 -6.79 -2.64 4.76
N ASN A 38 -5.72 -2.90 5.51
CA ASN A 38 -4.59 -1.98 5.55
C ASN A 38 -3.21 -2.64 5.56
N PHE A 39 -3.12 -3.96 5.61
CA PHE A 39 -1.83 -4.65 5.58
C PHE A 39 -1.87 -5.88 4.68
N ASP A 40 -1.01 -5.90 3.67
CA ASP A 40 -0.92 -7.00 2.70
C ASP A 40 0.16 -8.05 3.02
N GLY A 41 0.87 -7.90 4.15
CA GLY A 41 2.03 -8.73 4.46
C GLY A 41 3.37 -8.15 3.98
N GLU A 42 3.38 -7.14 3.12
CA GLU A 42 4.57 -6.48 2.56
C GLU A 42 4.51 -4.95 2.65
N LEU A 43 3.33 -4.37 2.54
CA LEU A 43 2.98 -2.95 2.60
C LEU A 43 1.85 -2.76 3.60
N MET A 44 1.94 -1.66 4.33
CA MET A 44 0.91 -1.20 5.25
C MET A 44 0.43 0.19 4.84
N ALA A 45 -0.87 0.38 4.71
CA ALA A 45 -1.49 1.66 4.38
C ALA A 45 -2.08 2.32 5.64
N PHE A 46 -1.87 3.62 5.78
CA PHE A 46 -2.51 4.45 6.79
C PHE A 46 -3.34 5.50 6.09
N GLY A 47 -4.60 5.62 6.49
CA GLY A 47 -5.55 6.57 5.94
C GLY A 47 -5.88 7.66 6.93
N THR A 48 -5.85 8.93 6.50
CA THR A 48 -6.40 10.02 7.31
C THR A 48 -7.08 11.09 6.48
N MET A 49 -8.10 11.73 7.07
CA MET A 49 -8.81 12.87 6.51
C MET A 49 -8.14 14.22 6.83
N SER A 50 -7.09 14.23 7.66
CA SER A 50 -6.40 15.44 8.12
C SER A 50 -4.90 15.34 7.90
N GLY A 51 -4.30 16.39 7.32
CA GLY A 51 -2.85 16.51 7.19
C GLY A 51 -2.13 16.51 8.55
N GLN A 52 -2.75 17.08 9.59
CA GLN A 52 -2.16 17.11 10.94
C GLN A 52 -2.04 15.71 11.55
N ASP A 53 -3.03 14.85 11.32
CA ASP A 53 -2.96 13.46 11.77
C ASP A 53 -1.91 12.68 10.97
N MET A 54 -1.74 13.01 9.67
CA MET A 54 -0.68 12.43 8.85
C MET A 54 0.70 12.81 9.37
N ASP A 55 0.92 14.09 9.67
CA ASP A 55 2.18 14.59 10.22
C ASP A 55 2.54 13.89 11.53
N ARG A 56 1.53 13.58 12.36
CA ARG A 56 1.72 12.82 13.60
C ARG A 56 2.13 11.37 13.32
N ILE A 57 1.44 10.67 12.40
CA ILE A 57 1.80 9.30 12.01
C ILE A 57 3.24 9.27 11.47
N LEU A 58 3.59 10.21 10.59
CA LEU A 58 4.94 10.38 10.06
C LEU A 58 5.97 10.56 11.17
N HIS A 59 5.70 11.48 12.11
CA HIS A 59 6.60 11.77 13.22
C HIS A 59 6.84 10.52 14.08
N ASP A 60 5.77 9.81 14.43
CA ASP A 60 5.84 8.59 15.24
C ASP A 60 6.66 7.51 14.51
N LEU A 61 6.36 7.21 13.24
CA LEU A 61 7.09 6.23 12.44
C LEU A 61 8.59 6.55 12.31
N ILE A 62 8.93 7.82 12.06
CA ILE A 62 10.33 8.25 11.99
C ILE A 62 11.01 8.08 13.35
N SER A 63 10.33 8.44 14.44
CA SER A 63 10.85 8.25 15.81
C SER A 63 11.13 6.79 16.14
N PHE A 64 10.40 5.86 15.52
CA PHE A 64 10.60 4.43 15.68
C PHE A 64 11.77 3.85 14.88
N GLY A 65 12.31 4.60 13.91
CA GLY A 65 13.45 4.19 13.09
C GLY A 65 13.18 4.06 11.59
N TYR A 66 11.97 4.39 11.11
CA TYR A 66 11.68 4.41 9.68
C TYR A 66 12.28 5.64 9.00
N VAL A 67 12.70 5.48 7.74
CA VAL A 67 13.13 6.60 6.91
C VAL A 67 11.88 7.26 6.32
N GLY A 68 11.69 8.53 6.66
CA GLY A 68 10.54 9.33 6.22
C GLY A 68 10.42 9.49 4.70
N PRO A 69 9.32 10.11 4.23
CA PRO A 69 9.13 10.41 2.82
C PRO A 69 10.23 11.37 2.31
N ASP A 70 10.37 11.44 0.99
CA ASP A 70 11.29 12.36 0.28
C ASP A 70 12.79 12.07 0.41
N GLN A 71 13.16 10.86 0.82
CA GLN A 71 14.55 10.36 0.81
C GLN A 71 14.86 9.51 -0.44
N GLY A 72 14.03 9.61 -1.48
CA GLY A 72 14.11 8.80 -2.70
C GLY A 72 14.05 7.31 -2.38
N ASP A 73 14.96 6.52 -2.97
CA ASP A 73 15.06 5.07 -2.77
C ASP A 73 15.32 4.62 -1.33
N LYS A 74 15.77 5.53 -0.46
CA LYS A 74 15.98 5.23 0.96
C LYS A 74 14.71 5.35 1.78
N SER A 75 13.67 5.99 1.26
CA SER A 75 12.40 6.17 1.97
C SER A 75 11.77 4.80 2.23
N ASP A 76 11.29 4.59 3.45
CA ASP A 76 10.52 3.39 3.81
C ASP A 76 9.02 3.63 3.68
N MET A 77 8.62 4.87 3.42
CA MET A 77 7.24 5.26 3.26
C MET A 77 7.08 6.28 2.15
N ILE A 78 5.89 6.33 1.58
CA ILE A 78 5.43 7.38 0.68
C ILE A 78 4.14 7.97 1.21
N VAL A 79 3.93 9.26 0.97
CA VAL A 79 2.64 9.92 1.21
C VAL A 79 2.01 10.15 -0.16
N SER A 80 0.90 9.49 -0.41
CA SER A 80 0.05 9.73 -1.57
C SER A 80 -1.09 10.64 -1.17
N ASP A 81 -1.09 11.85 -1.69
CA ASP A 81 -2.27 12.72 -1.75
C ASP A 81 -2.84 12.73 -3.17
N MET A 82 -4.01 13.35 -3.35
CA MET A 82 -4.64 13.50 -4.68
C MET A 82 -3.80 14.33 -5.67
N PHE A 83 -2.70 14.95 -5.23
CA PHE A 83 -1.88 15.89 -6.00
C PHE A 83 -0.49 15.34 -6.33
N MET A 84 -0.08 14.21 -5.74
CA MET A 84 1.21 13.57 -6.01
C MET A 84 1.22 12.89 -7.37
N GLY A 85 2.01 13.45 -8.29
CA GLY A 85 2.45 12.77 -9.50
C GLY A 85 3.45 11.65 -9.19
N ALA A 86 3.46 10.60 -10.00
CA ALA A 86 4.25 9.37 -9.81
C ALA A 86 5.79 9.56 -9.96
N ASP A 87 6.28 10.78 -10.12
CA ASP A 87 7.61 11.06 -10.63
C ASP A 87 8.75 10.92 -9.60
N ASN A 88 8.43 10.72 -8.31
CA ASN A 88 9.43 10.53 -7.23
C ASN A 88 9.19 9.26 -6.38
N LEU A 89 8.66 8.20 -6.99
CA LEU A 89 8.44 6.95 -6.26
C LEU A 89 9.77 6.19 -6.01
N PRO A 90 9.99 5.69 -4.78
CA PRO A 90 11.11 4.80 -4.50
C PRO A 90 11.09 3.54 -5.38
N SER A 91 12.26 3.02 -5.73
CA SER A 91 12.40 1.88 -6.64
C SER A 91 11.70 0.60 -6.17
N TRP A 92 11.36 0.48 -4.89
CA TRP A 92 10.69 -0.67 -4.30
C TRP A 92 9.16 -0.68 -4.46
N ILE A 93 8.54 0.45 -4.86
CA ILE A 93 7.09 0.55 -5.04
C ILE A 93 6.73 0.95 -6.48
N GLU A 94 5.55 0.54 -6.91
CA GLU A 94 4.94 0.93 -8.17
C GLU A 94 3.43 1.11 -8.01
N LEU A 95 2.85 1.92 -8.88
CA LEU A 95 1.41 2.05 -9.04
C LEU A 95 0.99 1.25 -10.27
N VAL A 96 0.06 0.31 -10.10
CA VAL A 96 -0.42 -0.55 -11.19
C VAL A 96 -1.91 -0.33 -11.45
N ASP A 97 -2.31 -0.42 -12.71
CA ASP A 97 -3.70 -0.52 -13.10
C ASP A 97 -4.17 -1.97 -12.94
N VAL A 98 -5.23 -2.14 -12.16
CA VAL A 98 -5.89 -3.42 -11.91
C VAL A 98 -7.19 -3.46 -12.69
N THR A 99 -7.35 -4.50 -13.49
CA THR A 99 -8.54 -4.75 -14.29
C THR A 99 -9.31 -5.93 -13.70
N PHE A 100 -10.60 -5.76 -13.47
CA PHE A 100 -11.47 -6.84 -13.01
C PHE A 100 -11.99 -7.67 -14.18
N PHE A 101 -12.18 -8.97 -13.98
CA PHE A 101 -12.76 -9.84 -15.01
C PHE A 101 -14.28 -9.77 -15.08
N GLY A 102 -14.93 -9.20 -14.06
CA GLY A 102 -16.37 -8.93 -14.08
C GLY A 102 -16.65 -7.65 -14.87
N GLU A 103 -17.64 -7.69 -15.77
CA GLU A 103 -17.96 -6.58 -16.68
C GLU A 103 -18.49 -5.32 -15.96
N ASP A 104 -18.92 -5.44 -14.70
CA ASP A 104 -19.55 -4.35 -13.94
C ASP A 104 -18.58 -3.52 -13.08
N GLN A 105 -17.29 -3.89 -13.03
CA GLN A 105 -16.31 -3.22 -12.15
C GLN A 105 -15.31 -2.40 -12.97
N PRO A 106 -15.22 -1.07 -12.75
CA PRO A 106 -14.22 -0.25 -13.43
C PRO A 106 -12.81 -0.63 -12.98
N PRO A 107 -11.79 -0.48 -13.84
CA PRO A 107 -10.40 -0.63 -13.42
C PRO A 107 -10.05 0.33 -12.29
N VAL A 108 -9.19 -0.13 -11.38
CA VAL A 108 -8.72 0.65 -10.23
C VAL A 108 -7.20 0.74 -10.24
N LYS A 109 -6.64 1.74 -9.57
CA LYS A 109 -5.20 1.83 -9.33
C LYS A 109 -4.85 1.24 -7.98
N ALA A 110 -3.70 0.59 -7.88
CA ALA A 110 -3.26 0.01 -6.63
C ALA A 110 -1.73 0.05 -6.44
N TRP A 111 -1.31 0.29 -5.21
CA TRP A 111 0.09 0.31 -4.77
C TRP A 111 0.63 -1.08 -4.61
N LYS A 112 1.70 -1.41 -5.33
CA LYS A 112 2.32 -2.73 -5.32
C LYS A 112 3.82 -2.61 -5.02
N MET A 113 4.32 -3.52 -4.19
CA MET A 113 5.77 -3.68 -4.03
C MET A 113 6.35 -4.35 -5.28
N LYS A 114 7.45 -3.82 -5.83
CA LYS A 114 8.13 -4.47 -6.95
C LYS A 114 8.70 -5.81 -6.51
N ASN A 115 8.60 -6.81 -7.39
CA ASN A 115 8.95 -8.22 -7.11
C ASN A 115 8.14 -8.87 -5.96
N SER A 116 6.98 -8.30 -5.61
CA SER A 116 6.04 -8.91 -4.67
C SER A 116 5.58 -10.30 -5.12
N GLY A 117 5.53 -11.24 -4.17
CA GLY A 117 4.96 -12.58 -4.38
C GLY A 117 3.46 -12.66 -4.08
N VAL A 118 2.83 -11.54 -3.71
CA VAL A 118 1.50 -11.54 -3.12
C VAL A 118 0.45 -11.17 -4.18
N ASN A 119 -0.66 -11.92 -4.22
CA ASN A 119 -1.63 -11.93 -5.34
C ASN A 119 -3.03 -11.41 -5.00
N ASP A 120 -3.26 -10.99 -3.77
CA ASP A 120 -4.56 -10.42 -3.40
C ASP A 120 -4.57 -8.90 -3.73
N LEU A 121 -5.76 -8.30 -3.74
CA LEU A 121 -5.93 -6.85 -3.83
C LEU A 121 -6.70 -6.43 -2.58
N ILE A 122 -6.11 -5.53 -1.79
CA ILE A 122 -6.74 -4.96 -0.60
C ILE A 122 -7.42 -3.65 -0.97
N ASN A 123 -8.65 -3.49 -0.49
CA ASN A 123 -9.35 -2.22 -0.55
C ASN A 123 -9.57 -1.71 0.88
N PHE A 124 -8.98 -0.57 1.19
CA PHE A 124 -9.09 0.07 2.50
C PHE A 124 -10.46 0.74 2.70
N GLU A 125 -11.15 1.12 1.62
CA GLU A 125 -12.43 1.85 1.64
C GLU A 125 -13.67 0.94 1.59
N ALA A 126 -13.52 -0.30 1.09
CA ALA A 126 -14.63 -1.21 0.92
C ALA A 126 -14.39 -2.56 1.63
N ASN A 127 -15.42 -3.06 2.30
CA ASN A 127 -15.45 -4.41 2.91
C ASN A 127 -15.57 -5.56 1.89
N LEU A 128 -15.62 -5.26 0.59
CA LEU A 128 -16.22 -6.15 -0.40
C LEU A 128 -15.16 -6.84 -1.25
N SER A 129 -14.83 -8.06 -0.79
CA SER A 129 -13.99 -9.07 -1.42
C SER A 129 -12.53 -8.67 -1.60
N LEU A 130 -11.59 -9.52 -1.14
CA LEU A 130 -10.17 -9.46 -1.50
C LEU A 130 -10.01 -10.12 -2.88
N PRO A 131 -10.06 -9.37 -3.99
CA PRO A 131 -10.02 -9.94 -5.32
C PRO A 131 -8.62 -10.50 -5.55
N ARG A 132 -8.53 -11.72 -6.09
CA ARG A 132 -7.25 -12.39 -6.30
C ARG A 132 -6.86 -12.33 -7.77
N LYS A 133 -5.60 -11.99 -8.01
CA LYS A 133 -4.98 -12.01 -9.33
C LYS A 133 -5.18 -13.36 -10.00
N GLY A 134 -5.62 -13.34 -11.26
CA GLY A 134 -5.90 -14.52 -12.05
C GLY A 134 -7.24 -15.17 -11.78
N TYR A 135 -7.99 -14.77 -10.75
CA TYR A 135 -9.33 -15.32 -10.48
C TYR A 135 -10.43 -14.28 -10.65
N GLN A 136 -10.28 -13.12 -9.99
CA GLN A 136 -11.26 -12.03 -10.06
C GLN A 136 -10.73 -10.79 -10.80
N CYS A 137 -9.42 -10.61 -10.85
CA CYS A 137 -8.78 -9.46 -11.46
C CYS A 137 -7.39 -9.80 -12.01
N ASP A 138 -6.78 -8.85 -12.71
CA ASP A 138 -5.41 -8.94 -13.20
C ASP A 138 -4.72 -7.57 -13.19
N TRP A 139 -3.38 -7.58 -13.18
CA TRP A 139 -2.53 -6.39 -13.25
C TRP A 139 -1.14 -6.78 -13.77
N PRO A 140 -0.28 -5.87 -14.24
CA PRO A 140 1.04 -6.26 -14.74
C PRO A 140 1.95 -6.97 -13.69
N PRO A 141 2.69 -8.03 -14.06
CA PRO A 141 2.62 -8.72 -15.36
C PRO A 141 1.30 -9.51 -15.49
N LEU A 142 0.64 -9.36 -16.64
CA LEU A 142 -0.66 -9.99 -16.89
C LEU A 142 -0.52 -11.51 -16.94
N ILE A 143 -1.43 -12.21 -16.27
CA ILE A 143 -1.48 -13.68 -16.26
C ILE A 143 -2.77 -14.24 -16.85
N GLY A 144 -3.78 -13.38 -17.05
CA GLY A 144 -5.11 -13.77 -17.52
C GLY A 144 -5.93 -14.53 -16.47
N LYS A 145 -7.15 -14.91 -16.83
CA LYS A 145 -8.06 -15.65 -15.95
C LYS A 145 -7.68 -17.12 -15.93
N ILE A 146 -7.40 -17.65 -14.74
CA ILE A 146 -7.11 -19.06 -14.49
C ILE A 146 -8.42 -19.85 -14.59
N GLY A 147 -8.41 -20.91 -15.40
CA GLY A 147 -9.56 -21.80 -15.58
C GLY A 147 -10.69 -21.20 -16.43
N GLY A 148 -10.41 -20.15 -17.20
CA GLY A 148 -11.28 -19.60 -18.25
C GLY A 148 -10.95 -20.14 -19.63
#